data_AF-A0A067LLN9-F1
#
_entry.id   AF-A0A067LLN9-F1
#
_cell.length_a   1.000
_cell.length_b   1.000
_cell.length_c   1.000
_cell.angle_alpha   90.00
_cell.angle_beta   90.00
_cell.angle_gamma   90.00
#
_symmetry.space_group_name_H-M   'P 1'
#
loop_
_entity.id
_entity.type
_entity.pdbx_description
1 polymer ?
#
loop_
_entity_poly.entity_id
_entity_poly.type
_entity_poly.pdbx_seq_one_letter_code
_entity_poly.pdbx_strand_id
1 'polypeptide(L)' 'MARRLMHAVQHDGYGGGAAGLKHVEVPVPTPKKDEVLLKLDATSLNPIDWKIQQGVFRPFLPRIFPHIPGK' A
#
# COMPACT_ATOMS: atom_id res chain seq x y z
N MET A 1 18.94 -6.34 -16.27
CA MET A 1 19.32 -5.72 -14.97
C MET A 1 18.42 -6.28 -13.89
N ALA A 2 18.96 -6.66 -12.74
CA ALA A 2 18.15 -7.18 -11.63
C ALA A 2 17.15 -6.12 -11.13
N ARG A 3 15.91 -6.53 -10.85
CA ARG A 3 14.86 -5.64 -10.37
C ARG A 3 15.18 -5.24 -8.93
N ARG A 4 15.33 -3.94 -8.65
CA ARG A 4 15.53 -3.46 -7.27
C ARG A 4 14.23 -3.65 -6.49
N LEU A 5 14.32 -4.28 -5.32
CA LEU A 5 13.21 -4.47 -4.40
C LEU A 5 13.21 -3.38 -3.32
N MET A 6 12.05 -3.19 -2.68
CA MET A 6 11.85 -2.37 -1.48
C MET A 6 10.91 -3.09 -0.52
N HIS A 7 11.04 -2.79 0.78
CA HIS A 7 10.08 -3.25 1.78
C HIS A 7 8.80 -2.42 1.73
N ALA A 8 7.66 -3.08 1.93
CA ALA A 8 6.35 -2.45 2.05
C ALA A 8 5.48 -3.21 3.06
N VAL A 9 4.37 -2.58 3.47
CA VAL A 9 3.31 -3.21 4.26
C VAL A 9 2.04 -3.25 3.43
N GLN A 10 1.44 -4.42 3.27
CA GLN A 10 0.21 -4.60 2.49
C GLN A 10 -0.83 -5.47 3.22
N HIS A 11 -2.08 -5.41 2.77
CA HIS A 11 -3.13 -6.38 3.15
C HIS A 11 -3.80 -6.97 1.90
N ASP A 12 -4.18 -8.25 2.00
CA ASP A 12 -4.72 -9.03 0.86
C ASP A 12 -6.26 -9.08 0.83
N GLY A 13 -6.92 -8.51 1.83
CA GLY A 13 -8.37 -8.50 1.97
C GLY A 13 -8.86 -7.48 2.99
N TYR A 14 -10.19 -7.42 3.15
CA TYR A 14 -10.85 -6.56 4.14
C TYR A 14 -10.89 -7.22 5.53
N GLY A 15 -11.00 -6.41 6.59
CA GLY A 15 -11.36 -6.86 7.95
C GLY A 15 -10.23 -7.53 8.75
N GLY A 16 -9.02 -7.63 8.20
CA GLY A 16 -7.89 -8.27 8.90
C GLY A 16 -7.29 -7.47 10.06
N GLY A 17 -7.63 -6.18 10.20
CA GLY A 17 -7.03 -5.28 11.17
C GLY A 17 -5.50 -5.27 11.08
N ALA A 18 -4.82 -4.98 12.20
CA ALA A 18 -3.36 -5.01 12.24
C ALA A 18 -2.77 -6.39 11.93
N ALA A 19 -3.43 -7.49 12.34
CA ALA A 19 -2.96 -8.86 12.09
C ALA A 19 -3.00 -9.25 10.60
N GLY A 20 -3.83 -8.58 9.80
CA GLY A 20 -3.89 -8.75 8.35
C GLY A 20 -2.83 -7.99 7.57
N LEU A 21 -2.01 -7.15 8.23
CA LEU A 21 -0.90 -6.44 7.61
C LEU A 21 0.31 -7.36 7.47
N LYS A 22 0.92 -7.38 6.29
CA LYS A 22 2.07 -8.22 5.95
C LYS A 22 3.25 -7.36 5.51
N HIS A 23 4.42 -7.59 6.10
CA HIS A 23 5.69 -7.07 5.60
C HIS A 23 6.12 -7.89 4.38
N VAL A 24 6.40 -7.21 3.27
CA VAL A 24 6.72 -7.84 1.98
C VAL A 24 7.86 -7.11 1.28
N GLU A 25 8.53 -7.80 0.36
CA GLU A 25 9.39 -7.18 -0.64
C GLU A 25 8.64 -7.03 -1.96
N VAL A 26 8.65 -5.84 -2.52
CA VAL A 26 8.01 -5.52 -3.81
C VAL A 26 8.98 -4.77 -4.71
N PRO A 27 8.81 -4.80 -6.05
CA PRO A 27 9.62 -3.98 -6.93
C PRO A 27 9.50 -2.49 -6.61
N VAL A 28 10.64 -1.77 -6.62
CA VAL A 28 10.63 -0.31 -6.63
C VAL A 28 9.85 0.16 -7.87
N PRO A 29 8.85 1.06 -7.73
CA PRO A 29 8.05 1.52 -8.85
C PRO A 29 8.89 2.33 -9.84
N THR A 30 8.57 2.23 -11.12
CA THR A 30 9.13 3.09 -12.17
C THR A 30 8.19 4.28 -12.36
N PRO A 31 8.63 5.53 -12.15
CA PRO A 31 7.77 6.69 -12.38
C PRO A 31 7.44 6.84 -13.87
N LYS A 32 6.21 7.26 -14.17
CA LYS A 32 5.82 7.74 -15.51
C LYS A 32 6.39 9.14 -15.77
N LYS A 33 6.12 9.66 -16.97
CA LYS A 33 6.64 10.97 -17.43
C LYS A 33 6.38 12.12 -16.45
N ASP A 34 5.23 12.12 -15.78
CA ASP A 34 4.79 13.20 -14.88
C ASP A 34 4.78 12.79 -13.39
N GLU A 35 5.53 11.74 -13.04
CA GLU A 35 5.65 11.24 -11.67
C GLU A 35 7.10 11.39 -11.17
N VAL A 36 7.28 11.52 -9.85
CA VAL A 36 8.60 11.49 -9.21
C VAL A 36 8.74 10.23 -8.35
N LEU A 37 9.94 9.64 -8.36
CA LEU A 37 10.26 8.53 -7.45
C LEU A 37 10.83 9.07 -6.15
N LEU A 38 10.11 8.88 -5.05
CA LEU A 38 10.54 9.31 -3.73
C LEU A 38 11.12 8.14 -2.95
N LYS A 39 12.30 8.35 -2.35
CA LYS A 39 12.76 7.53 -1.24
C LYS A 39 12.13 8.11 0.02
N LEU A 40 11.22 7.38 0.64
CA LEU A 40 10.48 7.87 1.81
C LEU A 40 11.36 7.81 3.07
N ASP A 41 11.51 8.95 3.74
CA ASP A 41 12.10 9.04 5.07
C ASP A 41 11.05 8.92 6.18
N ALA A 42 9.81 9.34 5.90
CA ALA A 42 8.68 9.24 6.80
C ALA A 42 7.35 9.10 6.04
N THR A 43 6.34 8.52 6.70
CA THR A 43 4.94 8.50 6.28
C THR A 43 4.04 8.63 7.51
N SER A 44 2.76 8.95 7.32
CA SER A 44 1.79 9.13 8.40
C SER A 44 0.53 8.32 8.14
N LEU A 45 -0.17 7.94 9.21
CA LEU A 45 -1.46 7.28 9.12
C LEU A 45 -2.59 8.29 9.34
N ASN A 46 -3.64 8.14 8.54
CA ASN A 46 -4.91 8.82 8.68
C ASN A 46 -6.01 7.81 9.05
N PRO A 47 -7.10 8.24 9.73
CA PRO A 47 -8.20 7.33 10.04
C PRO A 47 -8.83 6.65 8.82
N ILE A 48 -8.72 7.24 7.63
CA ILE A 48 -9.25 6.67 6.40
C ILE A 48 -8.52 5.37 6.00
N ASP A 49 -7.23 5.22 6.33
CA ASP A 49 -6.41 4.10 5.88
C ASP A 49 -6.94 2.76 6.42
N TRP A 50 -7.25 2.70 7.72
CA TRP A 50 -7.84 1.51 8.32
C TRP A 50 -9.34 1.37 8.00
N LYS A 51 -10.06 2.48 7.76
CA LYS A 51 -11.47 2.41 7.33
C LYS A 51 -11.61 1.78 5.94
N ILE A 52 -10.66 2.03 5.04
CA ILE A 52 -10.54 1.33 3.76
C ILE A 52 -10.31 -0.16 4.01
N GLN A 53 -9.35 -0.53 4.85
CA GLN A 53 -9.07 -1.93 5.18
C GLN A 53 -10.27 -2.63 5.85
N GLN A 54 -11.08 -1.93 6.64
CA GLN A 54 -12.31 -2.47 7.23
C GLN A 54 -13.46 -2.62 6.22
N GLY A 55 -13.33 -2.05 5.02
CA GLY A 55 -14.33 -2.15 3.96
C GLY A 55 -15.46 -1.11 4.04
N VAL A 56 -15.28 -0.04 4.82
CA VAL A 56 -16.25 1.07 4.93
C VAL A 56 -16.52 1.74 3.58
N PHE A 57 -15.53 1.73 2.68
CA PHE A 57 -15.61 2.36 1.35
C PHE A 57 -15.93 1.38 0.22
N ARG A 58 -16.44 0.18 0.53
CA ARG A 58 -16.87 -0.75 -0.52
C ARG A 58 -18.08 -0.18 -1.28
N PRO A 59 -18.17 -0.42 -2.60
CA PRO A 59 -17.28 -1.24 -3.43
C PRO A 59 -16.10 -0.47 -4.04
N PHE A 60 -15.88 0.80 -3.67
CA PHE A 60 -14.98 1.70 -4.40
C PHE A 60 -13.50 1.57 -4.01
N LEU A 61 -13.18 1.25 -2.75
CA LEU A 61 -11.80 1.18 -2.25
C LEU A 61 -11.53 -0.04 -1.33
N PRO A 62 -10.30 -0.60 -1.36
CA PRO A 62 -9.25 -0.32 -2.34
C PRO A 62 -9.60 -0.92 -3.71
N ARG A 63 -9.04 -0.34 -4.79
CA ARG A 63 -9.37 -0.76 -6.17
C ARG A 63 -8.92 -2.18 -6.48
N ILE A 64 -7.81 -2.62 -5.88
CA ILE A 64 -7.15 -3.90 -6.18
C ILE A 64 -6.50 -4.41 -4.89
N PHE A 65 -6.56 -5.73 -4.67
CA PHE A 65 -5.73 -6.42 -3.69
C PHE A 65 -4.54 -7.12 -4.37
N PRO A 66 -3.36 -7.22 -3.73
CA PRO A 66 -3.06 -6.67 -2.41
C PRO A 66 -2.92 -5.13 -2.42
N HIS A 67 -3.23 -4.48 -1.30
CA HIS A 67 -3.20 -3.03 -1.17
C HIS A 67 -2.13 -2.56 -0.18
N ILE A 68 -1.31 -1.60 -0.59
CA ILE A 68 -0.37 -0.85 0.26
C ILE A 68 -1.05 0.49 0.61
N PRO A 69 -1.42 0.73 1.87
CA PRO A 69 -1.98 2.03 2.29
C PRO A 69 -0.99 3.18 2.08
N GLY A 70 -1.49 4.35 1.70
CA GLY A 70 -0.67 5.56 1.50
C GLY A 70 0.27 5.53 0.28
N LYS A 71 0.10 4.57 -0.64
CA LYS A 71 0.83 4.48 -1.90
C LYS A 71 0.19 5.32 -3.01
#